data_AF-A0A256YT29-F1
#
_entry.id   AF-A0A256YT29-F1
#
_cell.length_a   1.000
_cell.length_b   1.000
_cell.length_c   1.000
_cell.angle_alpha   90.00
_cell.angle_beta   90.00
_cell.angle_gamma   90.00
#
_symmetry.space_group_name_H-M   'P 1'
#
loop_
_entity.id
_entity.type
_entity.pdbx_description
1 polymer ?
#
loop_
_entity_poly.entity_id
_entity_poly.type
_entity_poly.pdbx_seq_one_letter_code
_entity_poly.pdbx_strand_id
1 'polypeptide(L)'
;MGIIGYRIEKIEAKSGNKIEGEIKIASSLPKIEKIEEKKLNIGGVETNILGIKFSYNVNYEPIKGKIGISGELLYTTEDTKEITENWKKDKKLDKKIALPILNYILKKCVMQSIKIAEDLQLPPPIKLPEFTVKN
;
A
#
# COMPACT_ATOMS: atom_id res chain seq x y z
N MET A 1 4.83 12.59 -16.01
CA MET A 1 4.29 11.37 -15.36
C MET A 1 4.13 11.63 -13.87
N GLY A 2 3.09 11.12 -13.23
CA GLY A 2 2.89 11.38 -11.80
C GLY A 2 1.69 10.67 -11.18
N ILE A 3 1.70 10.58 -9.87
CA ILE A 3 0.56 10.08 -9.09
C ILE A 3 -0.45 11.21 -8.97
N ILE A 4 -1.67 11.00 -9.47
CA ILE A 4 -2.74 12.01 -9.47
C ILE A 4 -3.88 11.68 -8.51
N GLY A 5 -3.95 10.44 -8.03
CA GLY A 5 -5.00 9.99 -7.14
C GLY A 5 -4.61 8.76 -6.35
N TYR A 6 -5.17 8.65 -5.16
CA TYR A 6 -5.01 7.49 -4.29
C TYR A 6 -6.30 7.29 -3.51
N ARG A 7 -6.82 6.06 -3.52
CA ARG A 7 -8.04 5.69 -2.83
C ARG A 7 -7.85 4.34 -2.14
N ILE A 8 -8.24 4.27 -0.88
CA ILE A 8 -8.38 2.98 -0.18
C ILE A 8 -9.77 2.43 -0.53
N GLU A 9 -9.81 1.19 -1.01
CA GLU A 9 -11.05 0.48 -1.33
C GLU A 9 -11.55 -0.33 -0.14
N LYS A 10 -10.63 -0.95 0.62
CA LYS A 10 -10.96 -1.81 1.75
C LYS A 10 -9.88 -1.75 2.82
N ILE A 11 -10.34 -1.74 4.08
CA ILE A 11 -9.52 -1.95 5.27
C ILE A 11 -10.16 -3.08 6.06
N GLU A 12 -9.38 -4.10 6.40
CA GLU A 12 -9.80 -5.20 7.26
C GLU A 12 -8.79 -5.36 8.38
N ALA A 13 -9.26 -5.28 9.63
CA ALA A 13 -8.36 -5.35 10.78
C ALA A 13 -8.94 -6.23 11.90
N LYS A 14 -8.06 -6.91 12.62
CA LYS A 14 -8.40 -7.78 13.74
C LYS A 14 -7.31 -7.67 14.81
N SER A 15 -7.71 -7.38 16.05
CA SER A 15 -6.81 -7.32 17.22
C SER A 15 -6.23 -8.69 17.59
N GLY A 16 -6.91 -9.78 17.20
CA GLY A 16 -6.46 -11.13 17.52
C GLY A 16 -6.83 -11.53 18.95
N ASN A 17 -6.07 -12.48 19.50
CA ASN A 17 -6.25 -13.02 20.83
C ASN A 17 -5.36 -12.29 21.85
N LYS A 18 -5.79 -12.26 23.11
CA LYS A 18 -4.92 -11.81 24.21
C LYS A 18 -3.87 -12.89 24.48
N ILE A 19 -2.59 -12.52 24.44
CA ILE A 19 -1.47 -13.40 24.81
C ILE A 19 -0.50 -12.60 25.69
N GLU A 20 0.04 -13.26 26.71
CA GLU A 20 1.13 -12.74 27.53
C GLU A 20 2.45 -13.23 26.93
N GLY A 21 3.18 -12.35 26.23
CA GLY A 21 4.46 -12.71 25.60
C GLY A 21 4.89 -11.80 24.46
N GLU A 22 6.03 -12.13 23.86
CA GLU A 22 6.58 -11.38 22.72
C GLU A 22 5.69 -11.52 21.48
N ILE A 23 5.34 -10.38 20.86
CA ILE A 23 4.56 -10.32 19.62
C ILE A 23 5.52 -10.07 18.46
N LYS A 24 5.54 -10.98 17.48
CA LYS A 24 6.26 -10.81 16.22
C LYS A 24 5.38 -10.09 15.22
N ILE A 25 5.94 -9.08 14.59
CA ILE A 25 5.23 -8.24 13.61
C ILE A 25 5.88 -8.43 12.25
N ALA A 26 5.08 -8.85 11.27
CA ALA A 26 5.51 -9.04 9.89
C ALA A 26 4.71 -8.11 8.96
N SER A 27 5.36 -7.05 8.49
CA SER A 27 4.81 -6.11 7.53
C SER A 27 5.24 -6.51 6.11
N SER A 28 4.29 -6.75 5.21
CA SER A 28 4.60 -7.06 3.81
C SER A 28 4.96 -5.80 3.02
N LEU A 29 5.81 -5.91 1.99
CA LEU A 29 5.89 -4.88 0.97
C LEU A 29 4.55 -4.82 0.20
N PRO A 30 4.10 -3.63 -0.25
CA PRO A 30 2.90 -3.52 -1.07
C PRO A 30 3.03 -4.36 -2.33
N LYS A 31 1.94 -5.02 -2.68
CA LYS A 31 1.83 -5.83 -3.90
C LYS A 31 0.94 -5.11 -4.90
N ILE A 32 1.37 -5.07 -6.15
CA ILE A 32 0.54 -4.61 -7.26
C ILE A 32 -0.25 -5.83 -7.76
N GLU A 33 -1.56 -5.77 -7.59
CA GLU A 33 -2.48 -6.86 -7.94
C GLU A 33 -2.92 -6.76 -9.40
N LYS A 34 -3.18 -5.54 -9.88
CA LYS A 34 -3.70 -5.29 -11.22
C LYS A 34 -3.28 -3.92 -11.72
N ILE A 35 -3.03 -3.82 -13.03
CA ILE A 35 -2.87 -2.57 -13.76
C ILE A 35 -3.88 -2.57 -14.90
N GLU A 36 -4.65 -1.49 -15.01
CA GLU A 36 -5.64 -1.30 -16.06
C GLU A 36 -5.62 0.13 -16.58
N GLU A 37 -5.86 0.31 -17.87
CA GLU A 37 -6.04 1.64 -18.45
C GLU A 37 -7.42 2.18 -18.06
N LYS A 38 -7.46 3.43 -17.60
CA LYS A 38 -8.69 4.15 -17.28
C LYS A 38 -8.70 5.47 -18.00
N LYS A 39 -9.91 5.94 -18.34
CA LYS A 39 -10.12 7.26 -18.90
C LYS A 39 -10.67 8.18 -17.83
N LEU A 40 -10.08 9.35 -17.68
CA LEU A 40 -10.53 10.36 -16.73
C LEU A 40 -10.61 11.72 -17.41
N ASN A 41 -11.70 12.44 -17.15
CA ASN A 41 -11.83 13.82 -17.56
C ASN A 41 -11.14 14.71 -16.52
N ILE A 42 -10.02 15.32 -16.91
CA ILE A 42 -9.24 16.22 -16.05
C ILE A 42 -9.31 17.60 -16.69
N GLY A 43 -10.05 18.53 -16.05
CA GLY A 43 -10.17 19.91 -16.54
C GLY A 43 -10.83 20.04 -17.92
N GLY A 44 -11.76 19.14 -18.27
CA GLY A 44 -12.45 19.13 -19.56
C GLY A 44 -11.79 18.27 -20.64
N VAL A 45 -10.59 17.73 -20.38
CA VAL A 45 -9.84 16.90 -21.32
C VAL A 45 -9.89 15.44 -20.90
N GLU A 46 -10.32 14.56 -21.80
CA GLU A 46 -10.29 13.10 -21.60
C GLU A 46 -8.85 12.60 -21.73
N THR A 47 -8.29 12.11 -20.62
CA THR A 47 -6.91 11.63 -20.54
C THR A 47 -6.89 10.16 -20.15
N ASN A 48 -6.08 9.37 -20.85
CA ASN A 48 -5.82 7.99 -20.47
C ASN A 48 -4.81 7.96 -19.32
N ILE A 49 -5.08 7.14 -18.32
CA ILE A 49 -4.25 6.97 -17.14
C ILE A 49 -4.16 5.49 -16.77
N LEU A 50 -3.26 5.16 -15.83
CA LEU A 50 -3.19 3.83 -15.23
C LEU A 50 -3.93 3.80 -13.90
N GLY A 51 -4.86 2.87 -13.76
CA GLY A 51 -5.41 2.41 -12.49
C GLY A 51 -4.60 1.22 -11.97
N ILE A 52 -4.03 1.36 -10.78
CA ILE A 52 -3.13 0.38 -10.18
C ILE A 52 -3.74 -0.10 -8.87
N LYS A 53 -4.27 -1.33 -8.87
CA LYS A 53 -4.81 -1.96 -7.66
C LYS A 53 -3.67 -2.56 -6.86
N PHE A 54 -3.69 -2.32 -5.55
CA PHE A 54 -2.66 -2.80 -4.64
C PHE A 54 -3.23 -3.44 -3.37
N SER A 55 -2.40 -4.24 -2.71
CA SER A 55 -2.65 -4.77 -1.37
C SER A 55 -1.43 -4.60 -0.47
N TYR A 56 -1.67 -4.44 0.83
CA TYR A 56 -0.67 -4.35 1.89
C TYR A 56 -1.19 -5.02 3.15
N ASN A 57 -0.36 -5.83 3.81
CA ASN A 57 -0.74 -6.56 5.01
C ASN A 57 0.31 -6.41 6.12
N VAL A 58 -0.18 -6.38 7.36
CA VAL A 58 0.59 -6.54 8.59
C VAL A 58 0.00 -7.73 9.34
N ASN A 59 0.85 -8.67 9.74
CA ASN A 59 0.46 -9.81 10.53
C ASN A 59 1.13 -9.77 11.91
N TYR A 60 0.36 -10.13 12.93
CA TYR A 60 0.79 -10.19 14.32
C TYR A 60 0.68 -11.63 14.83
N GLU A 61 1.83 -12.23 15.11
CA GLU A 61 1.94 -13.60 15.61
C GLU A 61 2.48 -13.60 17.04
N PRO A 62 2.02 -14.51 17.92
CA PRO A 62 1.05 -15.58 17.68
C PRO A 62 -0.43 -15.17 17.88
N ILE A 63 -0.72 -13.89 18.14
CA ILE A 63 -2.06 -13.41 18.47
C ILE A 63 -3.08 -13.52 17.33
N LYS A 64 -2.65 -13.87 16.10
CA LYS A 64 -3.50 -13.91 14.89
C LYS A 64 -4.19 -12.56 14.63
N GLY A 65 -3.52 -11.48 15.01
CA GLY A 65 -3.91 -10.12 14.67
C GLY A 65 -3.49 -9.83 13.24
N LYS A 66 -4.27 -9.00 12.54
CA LYS A 66 -3.98 -8.64 11.15
C LYS A 66 -4.50 -7.25 10.81
N ILE A 67 -3.81 -6.57 9.91
CA ILE A 67 -4.26 -5.35 9.26
C ILE A 67 -4.04 -5.53 7.76
N GLY A 68 -5.11 -5.57 6.99
CA GLY A 68 -5.10 -5.63 5.53
C GLY A 68 -5.65 -4.34 4.94
N ILE A 69 -4.92 -3.74 4.01
CA ILE A 69 -5.29 -2.53 3.30
C ILE A 69 -5.20 -2.82 1.81
N SER A 70 -6.28 -2.58 1.07
CA SER A 70 -6.28 -2.64 -0.38
C SER A 70 -6.90 -1.40 -0.99
N GLY A 71 -6.44 -1.03 -2.18
CA GLY A 71 -6.90 0.19 -2.81
C GLY A 71 -6.45 0.32 -4.25
N GLU A 72 -6.65 1.52 -4.76
CA GLU A 72 -6.30 1.91 -6.11
C GLU A 72 -5.48 3.20 -6.11
N LEU A 73 -4.44 3.22 -6.92
CA LEU A 73 -3.64 4.40 -7.24
C LEU A 73 -3.85 4.77 -8.71
N LEU A 74 -4.00 6.07 -8.97
CA LEU A 74 -4.15 6.62 -10.31
C LEU A 74 -2.83 7.30 -10.73
N TYR A 75 -2.30 6.91 -11.88
CA TYR A 75 -0.99 7.35 -12.38
C TYR A 75 -1.07 7.84 -13.82
N THR A 76 -0.56 9.04 -14.08
CA THR A 76 -0.47 9.62 -15.43
C THR A 76 0.85 9.31 -16.08
N THR A 77 0.79 8.91 -17.35
CA THR A 77 1.95 8.62 -18.19
C THR A 77 1.53 8.65 -19.65
N GLU A 78 2.47 8.89 -20.55
CA GLU A 78 2.20 8.87 -22.00
C GLU A 78 2.08 7.42 -22.52
N ASP A 79 2.76 6.48 -21.86
CA ASP A 79 2.87 5.08 -22.28
C ASP A 79 1.82 4.12 -21.66
N THR A 80 0.57 4.59 -21.42
CA THR A 80 -0.44 3.80 -20.69
C THR A 80 -0.71 2.43 -21.30
N LYS A 81 -0.83 2.38 -22.63
CA LYS A 81 -1.11 1.14 -23.38
C LYS A 81 0.05 0.15 -23.29
N GLU A 82 1.26 0.62 -23.56
CA GLU A 82 2.46 -0.21 -23.52
C GLU A 82 2.65 -0.82 -22.12
N ILE A 83 2.54 -0.01 -21.07
CA ILE A 83 2.68 -0.48 -19.69
C ILE A 83 1.60 -1.52 -19.36
N THR A 84 0.36 -1.30 -19.79
CA THR A 84 -0.74 -2.24 -19.54
C THR A 84 -0.54 -3.56 -20.29
N GLU A 85 -0.04 -3.52 -21.53
CA GLU A 85 0.28 -4.72 -22.31
C GLU A 85 1.46 -5.50 -21.72
N ASN A 86 2.54 -4.81 -21.35
CA ASN A 86 3.70 -5.41 -20.69
C ASN A 86 3.32 -6.04 -19.36
N TRP A 87 2.45 -5.39 -18.57
CA TRP A 87 1.93 -5.96 -17.34
C TRP A 87 1.11 -7.24 -17.58
N LYS A 88 0.28 -7.29 -18.63
CA LYS A 88 -0.50 -8.48 -18.98
C LYS A 88 0.38 -9.66 -19.39
N LYS A 89 1.50 -9.40 -20.08
CA LYS A 89 2.44 -10.43 -20.53
C LYS A 89 3.31 -10.95 -19.38
N ASP A 90 3.97 -10.04 -18.67
CA ASP A 90 5.09 -10.39 -17.78
C ASP A 90 4.81 -10.10 -16.30
N LYS A 91 3.71 -9.42 -15.97
CA LYS A 91 3.42 -8.86 -14.63
C LYS A 91 4.60 -8.07 -14.06
N LYS A 92 5.30 -7.36 -14.93
CA LYS A 92 6.46 -6.53 -14.59
C LYS A 92 6.21 -5.09 -15.03
N LEU A 93 6.66 -4.19 -14.18
CA LEU A 93 6.77 -2.76 -14.46
C LEU A 93 8.25 -2.41 -14.54
N ASP A 94 8.60 -1.43 -15.39
CA ASP A 94 9.92 -0.82 -15.33
C ASP A 94 10.16 -0.28 -13.91
N LYS A 95 11.36 -0.54 -13.37
CA LYS A 95 11.78 -0.08 -12.04
C LYS A 95 11.61 1.43 -11.86
N LYS A 96 11.83 2.24 -12.90
CA LYS A 96 11.67 3.70 -12.86
C LYS A 96 10.23 4.12 -12.57
N ILE A 97 9.25 3.31 -12.96
CA ILE A 97 7.82 3.54 -12.72
C ILE A 97 7.38 2.85 -11.43
N ALA A 98 7.80 1.61 -11.23
CA ALA A 98 7.41 0.79 -10.08
C ALA A 98 7.87 1.39 -8.75
N LEU A 99 9.12 1.86 -8.66
CA LEU A 99 9.71 2.31 -7.38
C LEU A 99 8.97 3.53 -6.79
N PRO A 100 8.73 4.63 -7.53
CA PRO A 100 7.95 5.75 -6.99
C PRO A 100 6.55 5.34 -6.52
N ILE A 101 5.88 4.46 -7.27
CA ILE A 101 4.53 3.98 -6.98
C ILE A 101 4.52 3.13 -5.70
N LEU A 102 5.41 2.14 -5.60
CA LEU A 102 5.52 1.27 -4.43
C LEU A 102 5.91 2.05 -3.18
N ASN A 103 6.85 3.00 -3.28
CA ASN A 103 7.23 3.85 -2.15
C ASN A 103 6.07 4.72 -1.67
N TYR A 104 5.31 5.29 -2.60
CA TYR A 104 4.14 6.09 -2.25
C TYR A 104 3.06 5.25 -1.56
N ILE A 105 2.73 4.08 -2.13
CA ILE A 105 1.76 3.15 -1.54
C ILE A 105 2.24 2.70 -0.15
N LEU A 106 3.51 2.30 -0.02
CA LEU A 106 4.10 1.86 1.24
C LEU A 106 3.97 2.95 2.31
N LYS A 107 4.37 4.20 1.99
CA LYS A 107 4.27 5.32 2.92
C LYS A 107 2.83 5.53 3.41
N LYS A 108 1.85 5.52 2.51
CA LYS A 108 0.44 5.71 2.86
C LYS A 108 -0.10 4.56 3.71
N CYS A 109 0.18 3.32 3.31
CA CYS A 109 -0.28 2.14 4.03
C CYS A 109 0.35 2.01 5.42
N VAL A 110 1.64 2.34 5.58
CA VAL A 110 2.33 2.35 6.87
C VAL A 110 1.74 3.39 7.81
N MET A 111 1.50 4.61 7.33
CA MET A 111 0.86 5.65 8.15
C MET A 111 -0.54 5.21 8.62
N GLN A 112 -1.33 4.61 7.72
CA GLN A 112 -2.66 4.13 8.05
C GLN A 112 -2.63 2.93 9.01
N SER A 113 -1.67 2.02 8.85
CA SER A 113 -1.57 0.82 9.70
C SER A 113 -1.12 1.16 11.13
N ILE A 114 -0.32 2.21 11.34
CA ILE A 114 0.00 2.70 12.69
C ILE A 114 -1.27 3.14 13.41
N LYS A 115 -2.11 3.96 12.76
CA LYS A 115 -3.37 4.42 13.35
C LYS A 115 -4.32 3.27 13.68
N ILE A 116 -4.47 2.31 12.76
CA ILE A 116 -5.32 1.14 12.99
C ILE A 116 -4.76 0.26 14.11
N ALA A 117 -3.44 0.10 14.19
CA ALA A 117 -2.81 -0.65 15.25
C ALA A 117 -3.11 0.00 16.62
N GLU A 118 -3.01 1.32 16.71
CA GLU A 118 -3.39 2.08 17.90
C GLU A 118 -4.86 1.86 18.29
N ASP A 119 -5.79 1.99 17.33
CA ASP A 119 -7.23 1.76 17.56
C ASP A 119 -7.52 0.33 18.05
N LEU A 120 -6.71 -0.65 17.64
CA LEU A 120 -6.82 -2.05 18.02
C LEU A 120 -5.96 -2.44 19.23
N GLN A 121 -5.26 -1.49 19.85
CA GLN A 121 -4.30 -1.71 20.92
C GLN A 121 -3.22 -2.75 20.55
N LEU A 122 -2.80 -2.75 19.30
CA LEU A 122 -1.71 -3.54 18.76
C LEU A 122 -0.40 -2.73 18.76
N PRO A 123 0.76 -3.39 18.89
CA PRO A 123 2.05 -2.73 18.69
C PRO A 123 2.14 -2.08 17.29
N PRO A 124 2.78 -0.91 17.16
CA PRO A 124 2.98 -0.28 15.87
C PRO A 124 3.75 -1.20 14.89
N PRO A 125 3.36 -1.23 13.61
CA PRO A 125 3.98 -2.10 12.61
C PRO A 125 5.38 -1.67 12.16
N ILE A 126 5.84 -0.51 12.64
CA ILE A 126 7.18 0.01 12.46
C ILE A 126 7.71 0.49 13.81
N LYS A 127 9.04 0.43 14.00
CA LYS A 127 9.68 1.04 15.17
C LYS A 127 9.62 2.55 15.02
N LEU A 128 9.03 3.22 16.00
CA LEU A 128 9.06 4.67 16.10
C LEU A 128 10.39 5.12 16.74
N PRO A 129 10.87 6.34 16.46
CA PRO A 129 12.00 6.91 17.18
C PRO A 129 11.65 7.04 18.67
N GLU A 130 12.56 6.59 19.53
CA GLU A 130 12.43 6.70 20.98
C GLU A 130 13.51 7.64 21.52
N PHE A 131 13.15 8.46 22.51
CA PHE A 131 14.14 9.23 23.25
C PHE A 131 14.95 8.29 24.14
N THR A 132 16.27 8.32 24.00
CA THR A 132 17.17 7.59 24.89
C THR A 132 17.81 8.56 25.88
N VAL A 133 17.82 8.19 27.16
CA VAL A 133 18.66 8.88 28.15
C VAL A 133 20.10 8.44 27.88
N LYS A 134 20.98 9.40 27.55
CA LYS A 134 22.42 9.12 27.53
C LYS A 134 22.88 8.95 28.97
N ASN A 135 23.24 7.72 29.32
CA ASN A 135 24.07 7.41 30.48
C ASN A 135 25.54 7.38 30.08
#